data_AF-A0A090S1Y2-F1
#
_entry.id   AF-A0A090S1Y2-F1
#
_cell.length_a   1.000
_cell.length_b   1.000
_cell.length_c   1.000
_cell.angle_alpha   90.00
_cell.angle_beta   90.00
_cell.angle_gamma   90.00
#
_symmetry.space_group_name_H-M   'P 1'
#
loop_
_entity.id
_entity.type
_entity.pdbx_description
1 polymer ?
#
loop_
_entity_poly.entity_id
_entity_poly.type
_entity_poly.pdbx_seq_one_letter_code
_entity_poly.pdbx_strand_id
1 'polypeptide(L)'
;MNIQALINDKVSQALEAAGAPAGSPAAVRQSAKPQFGDYQANGVMGVAKKLGTNPREFAQKVLDVLDLDGIASKTEIAGPGFINIFLSEEFLAQQADEALADSRLGVASQEQQTIVADYSAPNVAKEMHVGHLRSTIIGDAVVRTLEFLGHKVIRANHIGDWGTQFGMLIANLERVQQESGEVSMELSDLEAFYRESKKLYDEDAEFAERARGYVVKLQGGDEFCGEMWKKLVDVTMIQNQRNYDRLNVSLTRDDVMAKACTTTCCQALFKI
;
A
#
# COMPACT_ATOMS: atom_id res chain seq x y z
N MET A 1 -22.66 4.12 6.88
CA MET A 1 -22.33 2.68 7.09
C MET A 1 -22.62 1.96 5.78
N ASN A 2 -21.77 1.04 5.31
CA ASN A 2 -22.08 0.34 4.06
C ASN A 2 -23.21 -0.69 4.27
N ILE A 3 -23.87 -1.13 3.18
CA ILE A 3 -25.03 -2.04 3.22
C ILE A 3 -24.70 -3.33 3.98
N GLN A 4 -23.52 -3.91 3.73
CA GLN A 4 -23.09 -5.15 4.40
C GLN A 4 -22.97 -4.97 5.92
N ALA A 5 -22.38 -3.86 6.38
CA ALA A 5 -22.24 -3.54 7.80
C ALA A 5 -23.59 -3.25 8.45
N LEU A 6 -24.50 -2.56 7.76
CA LEU A 6 -25.86 -2.29 8.24
C LEU A 6 -26.64 -3.59 8.47
N ILE A 7 -26.65 -4.48 7.47
CA ILE A 7 -27.31 -5.78 7.58
C ILE A 7 -26.64 -6.64 8.64
N ASN A 8 -25.30 -6.61 8.73
CA ASN A 8 -24.57 -7.36 9.74
C ASN A 8 -24.95 -6.91 11.16
N ASP A 9 -25.08 -5.60 11.41
CA ASP A 9 -25.51 -5.07 12.70
C ASP A 9 -26.94 -5.52 13.06
N LYS A 10 -27.89 -5.37 12.13
CA LYS A 10 -29.27 -5.84 12.30
C LYS A 10 -29.36 -7.34 12.59
N VAL A 11 -28.60 -8.17 11.88
CA VAL A 11 -28.57 -9.63 12.12
C VAL A 11 -27.88 -9.97 13.43
N SER A 12 -26.83 -9.24 13.82
CA SER A 12 -26.17 -9.43 15.12
C SER A 12 -27.12 -9.10 16.28
N GLN A 13 -27.90 -8.02 16.17
CA GLN A 13 -28.94 -7.68 17.15
C GLN A 13 -30.04 -8.76 17.22
N ALA A 14 -30.49 -9.24 16.06
CA ALA A 14 -31.48 -10.32 15.98
C ALA A 14 -30.97 -11.65 16.57
N LEU A 15 -29.69 -11.97 16.38
CA LEU A 15 -29.06 -13.14 17.00
C LEU A 15 -29.12 -13.06 18.53
N GLU A 16 -28.74 -11.92 19.10
CA GLU A 16 -28.77 -11.71 20.55
C GLU A 16 -30.20 -11.77 21.09
N ALA A 17 -31.15 -11.12 20.41
CA ALA A 17 -32.58 -11.17 20.77
C ALA A 17 -33.15 -12.61 20.70
N ALA A 18 -32.66 -13.44 19.78
CA ALA A 18 -33.03 -14.86 19.68
C ALA A 18 -32.34 -15.77 20.72
N GLY A 19 -31.48 -15.21 21.58
CA GLY A 19 -30.79 -15.93 22.66
C GLY A 19 -29.34 -16.32 22.37
N ALA A 20 -28.71 -15.76 21.34
CA ALA A 20 -27.28 -15.93 21.12
C ALA A 20 -26.45 -15.17 22.19
N PRO A 21 -25.25 -15.66 22.54
CA PRO A 21 -24.31 -14.88 23.35
C PRO A 21 -23.97 -13.55 22.67
N ALA A 22 -23.80 -12.48 23.46
CA ALA A 22 -23.41 -11.17 22.96
C ALA A 22 -22.14 -11.22 22.11
N GLY A 23 -22.13 -10.47 21.00
CA GLY A 23 -21.02 -10.48 20.04
C GLY A 23 -20.95 -11.72 19.15
N SER A 24 -22.04 -12.51 19.07
CA SER A 24 -22.12 -13.62 18.12
C SER A 24 -22.00 -13.13 16.67
N PRO A 25 -21.14 -13.75 15.84
CA PRO A 25 -20.89 -13.26 14.51
C PRO A 25 -22.08 -13.56 13.60
N ALA A 26 -22.75 -12.53 13.07
CA ALA A 26 -23.76 -12.67 12.02
C ALA A 26 -23.18 -13.24 10.71
N ALA A 27 -21.91 -12.94 10.45
CA ALA A 27 -21.16 -13.39 9.28
C ALA A 27 -21.89 -13.13 7.96
N VAL A 28 -22.45 -11.93 7.82
CA VAL A 28 -23.15 -11.49 6.61
C VAL A 28 -22.15 -11.28 5.48
N ARG A 29 -22.41 -11.89 4.34
CA ARG A 29 -21.58 -11.80 3.12
C ARG A 29 -22.45 -11.62 1.89
N GLN A 30 -21.88 -11.09 0.81
CA GLN A 30 -22.55 -11.08 -0.49
C GLN A 30 -22.81 -12.51 -0.95
N SER A 31 -23.99 -12.73 -1.48
CA SER A 31 -24.42 -14.03 -2.01
C SER A 31 -23.66 -14.37 -3.29
N ALA A 32 -23.27 -15.64 -3.44
CA ALA A 32 -22.53 -16.09 -4.62
C ALA A 32 -23.40 -16.24 -5.88
N LYS A 33 -24.73 -16.32 -5.72
CA LYS A 33 -25.69 -16.50 -6.81
C LYS A 33 -26.96 -15.69 -6.53
N PRO A 34 -27.60 -15.10 -7.55
CA PRO A 34 -28.81 -14.28 -7.38
C PRO A 34 -29.99 -15.00 -6.72
N GLN A 35 -30.11 -16.32 -6.92
CA GLN A 35 -31.15 -17.15 -6.31
C GLN A 35 -31.07 -17.20 -4.77
N PHE A 36 -29.95 -16.79 -4.17
CA PHE A 36 -29.77 -16.70 -2.72
C PHE A 36 -29.93 -15.25 -2.19
N GLY A 37 -30.46 -14.35 -3.01
CA GLY A 37 -30.55 -12.92 -2.71
C GLY A 37 -29.22 -12.20 -2.92
N ASP A 38 -29.13 -11.00 -2.37
CA ASP A 38 -27.96 -10.12 -2.46
C ASP A 38 -26.95 -10.42 -1.34
N TYR A 39 -27.47 -10.74 -0.15
CA TYR A 39 -26.70 -11.06 1.03
C TYR A 39 -27.17 -12.34 1.70
N GLN A 40 -26.26 -13.00 2.40
CA GLN A 40 -26.55 -14.19 3.21
C GLN A 40 -25.89 -14.08 4.57
N ALA A 41 -26.67 -14.33 5.64
CA ALA A 41 -26.15 -14.48 6.99
C ALA A 41 -25.79 -15.95 7.26
N ASN A 42 -24.50 -16.19 7.47
CA ASN A 42 -23.94 -17.55 7.62
C ASN A 42 -23.65 -17.92 9.08
N GLY A 43 -23.72 -16.94 10.00
CA GLY A 43 -23.32 -17.09 11.39
C GLY A 43 -24.26 -17.98 12.23
N VAL A 44 -25.53 -18.05 11.83
CA VAL A 44 -26.61 -18.72 12.55
C VAL A 44 -26.29 -20.18 12.87
N MET A 45 -25.69 -20.92 11.92
CA MET A 45 -25.32 -22.31 12.13
C MET A 45 -24.24 -22.50 13.21
N GLY A 46 -23.24 -21.63 13.22
CA GLY A 46 -22.17 -21.65 14.21
C GLY A 46 -22.69 -21.35 15.61
N VAL A 47 -23.64 -20.40 15.70
CA VAL A 47 -24.30 -20.04 16.96
C VAL A 47 -25.21 -21.17 17.45
N ALA A 48 -26.08 -21.71 16.60
CA ALA A 48 -26.97 -22.82 16.95
C ALA A 48 -26.20 -24.05 17.44
N LYS A 49 -25.06 -24.37 16.80
CA LYS A 49 -24.17 -25.45 17.25
C LYS A 49 -23.63 -25.21 18.66
N LYS A 50 -23.27 -23.97 19.00
CA LYS A 50 -22.81 -23.61 20.36
C LYS A 50 -23.93 -23.68 21.39
N LEU A 51 -25.15 -23.35 21.00
CA LEU A 51 -26.35 -23.43 21.85
C LEU A 51 -26.91 -24.86 21.97
N GLY A 52 -26.43 -25.80 21.14
CA GLY A 52 -26.96 -27.16 21.10
C GLY A 52 -28.38 -27.26 20.52
N THR A 53 -28.79 -26.27 19.70
CA THR A 53 -30.13 -26.18 19.11
C THR A 53 -30.13 -26.56 17.62
N ASN A 54 -31.30 -26.92 17.08
CA ASN A 54 -31.47 -27.14 15.65
C ASN A 54 -31.20 -25.82 14.88
N PRO A 55 -30.23 -25.78 13.95
CA PRO A 55 -29.87 -24.55 13.25
C PRO A 55 -31.01 -23.92 12.44
N ARG A 56 -31.94 -24.72 11.90
CA ARG A 56 -33.07 -24.21 11.12
C ARG A 56 -34.13 -23.59 12.02
N GLU A 57 -34.40 -24.22 13.17
CA GLU A 57 -35.31 -23.66 14.18
C GLU A 57 -34.74 -22.37 14.80
N PHE A 58 -33.42 -22.35 15.05
CA PHE A 58 -32.75 -21.15 15.53
C PHE A 58 -32.75 -20.04 14.47
N ALA A 59 -32.54 -20.37 13.20
CA ALA A 59 -32.68 -19.41 12.10
C ALA A 59 -34.08 -18.79 12.03
N GLN A 60 -35.13 -19.58 12.28
CA GLN A 60 -36.50 -19.07 12.35
C GLN A 60 -36.68 -18.08 13.50
N LYS A 61 -36.20 -18.41 14.70
CA LYS A 61 -36.23 -17.48 15.84
C LYS A 61 -35.52 -16.17 15.55
N VAL A 62 -34.37 -16.22 14.87
CA VAL A 62 -33.63 -15.02 14.45
C VAL A 62 -34.45 -14.23 13.43
N LEU A 63 -35.03 -14.91 12.43
CA LEU A 63 -35.83 -14.28 11.39
C LEU A 63 -37.09 -13.60 11.95
N ASP A 64 -37.73 -14.20 12.96
CA ASP A 64 -38.95 -13.68 13.60
C ASP A 64 -38.72 -12.34 14.33
N VAL A 65 -37.48 -12.05 14.72
CA VAL A 65 -37.08 -10.80 15.40
C VAL A 65 -36.19 -9.91 14.54
N LEU A 66 -35.86 -10.34 13.31
CA LEU A 66 -35.01 -9.59 12.39
C LEU A 66 -35.82 -8.49 11.71
N ASP A 67 -35.56 -7.25 12.09
CA ASP A 67 -36.14 -6.08 11.47
C ASP A 67 -35.24 -5.56 10.32
N LEU A 68 -35.69 -5.80 9.09
CA LEU A 68 -35.12 -5.26 7.85
C LEU A 68 -36.18 -4.48 7.05
N ASP A 69 -37.20 -3.94 7.71
CA ASP A 69 -38.24 -3.15 7.05
C ASP A 69 -37.63 -1.92 6.36
N GLY A 70 -38.04 -1.71 5.10
CA GLY A 70 -37.48 -0.65 4.25
C GLY A 70 -36.05 -0.91 3.75
N ILE A 71 -35.44 -2.04 4.08
CA ILE A 71 -34.10 -2.45 3.59
C ILE A 71 -34.22 -3.67 2.67
N ALA A 72 -34.93 -4.71 3.12
CA ALA A 72 -35.10 -5.95 2.39
C ALA A 72 -36.54 -6.09 1.88
N SER A 73 -36.71 -6.51 0.62
CA SER A 73 -38.01 -6.88 0.06
C SER A 73 -38.44 -8.29 0.50
N LYS A 74 -37.46 -9.15 0.76
CA LYS A 74 -37.70 -10.55 1.13
C LYS A 74 -36.53 -11.09 1.94
N THR A 75 -36.86 -11.89 2.95
CA THR A 75 -35.89 -12.70 3.71
C THR A 75 -36.40 -14.13 3.82
N GLU A 76 -35.52 -15.11 3.65
CA GLU A 76 -35.92 -16.53 3.72
C GLU A 76 -34.83 -17.41 4.32
N ILE A 77 -35.24 -18.52 4.92
CA ILE A 77 -34.31 -19.53 5.43
C ILE A 77 -33.99 -20.53 4.33
N ALA A 78 -32.70 -20.63 3.98
CA ALA A 78 -32.19 -21.60 3.03
C ALA A 78 -31.42 -22.73 3.73
N GLY A 79 -31.62 -23.95 3.22
CA GLY A 79 -30.90 -25.14 3.64
C GLY A 79 -30.96 -25.38 5.17
N PRO A 80 -29.82 -25.62 5.83
CA PRO A 80 -29.77 -25.97 7.25
C PRO A 80 -30.02 -24.79 8.21
N GLY A 81 -30.00 -23.54 7.75
CA GLY A 81 -30.14 -22.36 8.61
C GLY A 81 -29.45 -21.09 8.10
N PHE A 82 -29.23 -20.98 6.79
CA PHE A 82 -28.80 -19.72 6.17
C PHE A 82 -29.98 -18.76 6.10
N ILE A 83 -29.75 -17.47 6.28
CA ILE A 83 -30.77 -16.44 6.04
C ILE A 83 -30.36 -15.69 4.77
N ASN A 84 -31.12 -15.91 3.70
CA ASN A 84 -30.99 -15.17 2.43
C ASN A 84 -31.73 -13.84 2.56
N ILE A 85 -31.14 -12.77 2.06
CA ILE A 85 -31.64 -11.40 2.15
C ILE A 85 -31.67 -10.81 0.75
N PHE A 86 -32.85 -10.42 0.30
CA PHE A 86 -33.11 -9.77 -0.98
C PHE A 86 -33.42 -8.30 -0.69
N LEU A 87 -32.62 -7.39 -1.23
CA LEU A 87 -32.77 -5.96 -1.00
C LEU A 87 -34.07 -5.44 -1.64
N SER A 88 -34.62 -4.37 -1.07
CA SER A 88 -35.73 -3.62 -1.67
C SER A 88 -35.22 -2.80 -2.85
N GLU A 89 -36.01 -2.73 -3.91
CA GLU A 89 -35.71 -1.87 -5.06
C GLU A 89 -35.77 -0.39 -4.66
N GLU A 90 -36.71 -0.02 -3.80
CA GLU A 90 -36.86 1.32 -3.24
C GLU A 90 -35.64 1.71 -2.40
N PHE A 91 -35.16 0.80 -1.55
CA PHE A 91 -33.93 0.99 -0.78
C PHE A 91 -32.72 1.24 -1.70
N LEU A 92 -32.56 0.39 -2.71
CA LEU A 92 -31.46 0.51 -3.68
C LEU A 92 -31.54 1.83 -4.47
N ALA A 93 -32.74 2.23 -4.92
CA ALA A 93 -32.95 3.48 -5.62
C ALA A 93 -32.58 4.68 -4.74
N GLN A 94 -33.04 4.70 -3.49
CA GLN A 94 -32.69 5.76 -2.54
C GLN A 94 -31.17 5.83 -2.30
N GLN A 95 -30.51 4.69 -2.07
CA GLN A 95 -29.06 4.66 -1.86
C GLN A 95 -28.28 5.10 -3.10
N ALA A 96 -28.78 4.79 -4.31
CA ALA A 96 -28.18 5.26 -5.55
C ALA A 96 -28.30 6.78 -5.71
N ASP A 97 -29.47 7.35 -5.42
CA ASP A 97 -29.68 8.81 -5.46
C ASP A 97 -28.79 9.53 -4.44
N GLU A 98 -28.68 9.01 -3.21
CA GLU A 98 -27.78 9.52 -2.18
C GLU A 98 -26.31 9.46 -2.62
N ALA A 99 -25.89 8.35 -3.25
CA ALA A 99 -24.54 8.21 -3.77
C ALA A 99 -24.25 9.19 -4.92
N LEU A 100 -25.19 9.39 -5.84
CA LEU A 100 -25.02 10.33 -6.96
C LEU A 100 -24.94 11.79 -6.49
N ALA A 101 -25.58 12.13 -5.37
CA ALA A 101 -25.52 13.46 -4.77
C ALA A 101 -24.20 13.74 -4.03
N ASP A 102 -23.45 12.70 -3.65
CA ASP A 102 -22.17 12.81 -2.95
C ASP A 102 -20.99 12.71 -3.94
N SER A 103 -20.07 13.68 -3.88
CA SER A 103 -18.81 13.65 -4.65
C SER A 103 -17.93 12.42 -4.40
N ARG A 104 -18.15 11.72 -3.28
CA ARG A 104 -17.45 10.48 -2.89
C ARG A 104 -18.29 9.22 -3.11
N LEU A 105 -19.44 9.34 -3.78
CA LEU A 105 -20.36 8.23 -4.05
C LEU A 105 -20.85 7.50 -2.79
N GLY A 106 -21.05 8.23 -1.69
CA GLY A 106 -21.49 7.68 -0.41
C GLY A 106 -20.41 6.87 0.33
N VAL A 107 -19.15 6.90 -0.11
CA VAL A 107 -18.05 6.22 0.58
C VAL A 107 -17.67 7.00 1.84
N ALA A 108 -18.16 6.48 2.96
CA ALA A 108 -17.88 7.01 4.29
C ALA A 108 -16.37 7.09 4.56
N SER A 109 -15.93 8.25 5.08
CA SER A 109 -14.58 8.39 5.63
C SER A 109 -14.42 7.52 6.88
N GLN A 110 -13.24 6.96 7.05
CA GLN A 110 -12.88 6.22 8.25
C GLN A 110 -12.31 7.16 9.30
N GLU A 111 -12.19 6.66 10.54
CA GLU A 111 -11.40 7.34 11.56
C GLU A 111 -9.97 7.54 11.04
N GLN A 112 -9.50 8.79 11.06
CA GLN A 112 -8.21 9.11 10.48
C GLN A 112 -7.09 8.42 11.25
N GLN A 113 -6.24 7.71 10.51
CA GLN A 113 -5.01 7.12 11.01
C GLN A 113 -3.84 7.72 10.25
N THR A 114 -2.66 7.72 10.86
CA THR A 114 -1.41 8.04 10.16
C THR A 114 -0.80 6.72 9.69
N ILE A 115 -0.67 6.55 8.37
CA ILE A 115 -0.20 5.31 7.76
C ILE A 115 1.03 5.62 6.92
N VAL A 116 2.14 4.97 7.23
CA VAL A 116 3.35 5.04 6.40
C VAL A 116 3.30 3.90 5.38
N ALA A 117 3.43 4.23 4.09
CA ALA A 117 3.44 3.27 3.00
C ALA A 117 4.83 3.26 2.34
N ASP A 118 5.60 2.19 2.58
CA ASP A 118 6.89 1.97 1.92
C ASP A 118 6.70 1.19 0.62
N TYR A 119 7.04 1.82 -0.51
CA TYR A 119 6.88 1.22 -1.84
C TYR A 119 7.82 1.82 -2.89
N SER A 120 7.85 1.18 -4.05
CA SER A 120 8.80 1.43 -5.16
C SER A 120 10.24 1.07 -4.84
N ALA A 121 10.90 1.83 -3.96
CA ALA A 121 12.25 1.60 -3.44
C ALA A 121 13.30 1.18 -4.51
N PRO A 122 13.46 1.94 -5.62
CA PRO A 122 14.49 1.66 -6.61
C PRO A 122 15.90 1.85 -6.05
N ASN A 123 16.86 1.14 -6.62
CA ASN A 123 18.28 1.35 -6.32
C ASN A 123 18.81 2.56 -7.09
N VAL A 124 19.61 3.39 -6.44
CA VAL A 124 20.29 4.52 -7.10
C VAL A 124 21.43 4.00 -7.98
N ALA A 125 21.74 4.74 -9.04
CA ALA A 125 22.75 4.38 -10.05
C ALA A 125 22.49 3.05 -10.79
N LYS A 126 21.21 2.62 -10.81
CA LYS A 126 20.69 1.56 -11.66
C LYS A 126 19.31 1.98 -12.19
N GLU A 127 18.95 1.52 -13.37
CA GLU A 127 17.61 1.75 -13.88
C GLU A 127 16.54 0.97 -13.10
N MET A 128 15.35 1.57 -13.00
CA MET A 128 14.20 0.90 -12.41
C MET A 128 13.73 -0.27 -13.30
N HIS A 129 13.97 -1.49 -12.86
CA HIS A 129 13.51 -2.70 -13.55
C HIS A 129 12.13 -3.20 -13.08
N VAL A 130 11.57 -4.20 -13.79
CA VAL A 130 10.24 -4.82 -13.56
C VAL A 130 10.02 -5.25 -12.09
N GLY A 131 11.06 -5.69 -11.39
CA GLY A 131 10.98 -6.01 -9.96
C GLY A 131 10.46 -4.86 -9.07
N HIS A 132 10.79 -3.60 -9.39
CA HIS A 132 10.29 -2.42 -8.67
C HIS A 132 8.89 -2.00 -9.12
N LEU A 133 8.49 -2.37 -10.35
CA LEU A 133 7.22 -1.97 -10.94
C LEU A 133 6.03 -2.54 -10.15
N ARG A 134 6.11 -3.80 -9.71
CA ARG A 134 5.06 -4.42 -8.89
C ARG A 134 4.83 -3.66 -7.59
N SER A 135 5.93 -3.35 -6.87
CA SER A 135 5.88 -2.58 -5.63
C SER A 135 5.28 -1.19 -5.87
N THR A 136 5.74 -0.53 -6.93
CA THR A 136 5.29 0.81 -7.32
C THR A 136 3.78 0.86 -7.56
N ILE A 137 3.24 -0.02 -8.41
CA ILE A 137 1.83 -0.01 -8.80
C ILE A 137 0.92 -0.41 -7.62
N ILE A 138 1.25 -1.51 -6.92
CA ILE A 138 0.43 -2.00 -5.81
C ILE A 138 0.45 -0.98 -4.67
N GLY A 139 1.63 -0.46 -4.33
CA GLY A 139 1.77 0.55 -3.28
C GLY A 139 0.97 1.80 -3.59
N ASP A 140 1.05 2.31 -4.82
CA ASP A 140 0.31 3.51 -5.20
C ASP A 140 -1.21 3.31 -5.16
N ALA A 141 -1.70 2.14 -5.58
CA ALA A 141 -3.13 1.80 -5.49
C ALA A 141 -3.60 1.75 -4.02
N VAL A 142 -2.79 1.18 -3.12
CA VAL A 142 -3.09 1.15 -1.68
C VAL A 142 -3.08 2.57 -1.10
N VAL A 143 -2.07 3.38 -1.40
CA VAL A 143 -1.96 4.78 -0.95
C VAL A 143 -3.19 5.57 -1.38
N ARG A 144 -3.55 5.53 -2.66
CA ARG A 144 -4.73 6.23 -3.20
C ARG A 144 -6.03 5.78 -2.52
N THR A 145 -6.15 4.48 -2.26
CA THR A 145 -7.32 3.93 -1.54
C THR A 145 -7.39 4.46 -0.11
N LEU A 146 -6.28 4.44 0.61
CA LEU A 146 -6.21 4.91 2.01
C LEU A 146 -6.46 6.42 2.12
N GLU A 147 -5.92 7.22 1.20
CA GLU A 147 -6.20 8.66 1.13
C GLU A 147 -7.67 8.92 0.80
N PHE A 148 -8.23 8.18 -0.15
CA PHE A 148 -9.65 8.28 -0.47
C PHE A 148 -10.53 7.91 0.73
N LEU A 149 -10.12 6.96 1.58
CA LEU A 149 -10.80 6.62 2.83
C LEU A 149 -10.64 7.67 3.94
N GLY A 150 -9.79 8.69 3.75
CA GLY A 150 -9.60 9.82 4.68
C GLY A 150 -8.39 9.70 5.62
N HIS A 151 -7.54 8.69 5.43
CA HIS A 151 -6.33 8.54 6.24
C HIS A 151 -5.24 9.54 5.83
N LYS A 152 -4.36 9.88 6.78
CA LYS A 152 -3.14 10.62 6.51
C LYS A 152 -2.07 9.63 6.07
N VAL A 153 -1.79 9.57 4.77
CA VAL A 153 -0.80 8.65 4.22
C VAL A 153 0.54 9.37 4.01
N ILE A 154 1.61 8.78 4.55
CA ILE A 154 2.99 9.23 4.34
C ILE A 154 3.64 8.22 3.40
N ARG A 155 3.95 8.64 2.18
CA ARG A 155 4.67 7.81 1.21
C ARG A 155 6.14 7.78 1.62
N ALA A 156 6.72 6.59 1.65
CA ALA A 156 8.13 6.40 1.93
C ALA A 156 8.77 5.68 0.73
N ASN A 157 9.44 6.45 -0.12
CA ASN A 157 10.24 5.89 -1.21
C ASN A 157 11.63 5.55 -0.68
N HIS A 158 11.78 4.32 -0.17
CA HIS A 158 12.98 3.88 0.54
C HIS A 158 14.11 3.46 -0.42
N ILE A 159 14.67 4.43 -1.12
CA ILE A 159 15.65 4.21 -2.19
C ILE A 159 16.94 3.53 -1.71
N GLY A 160 17.53 2.73 -2.59
CA GLY A 160 18.84 2.11 -2.39
C GLY A 160 19.99 3.09 -2.69
N ASP A 161 20.18 4.09 -1.84
CA ASP A 161 21.12 5.19 -2.02
C ASP A 161 22.42 5.08 -1.23
N TRP A 162 22.66 3.95 -0.54
CA TRP A 162 23.86 3.74 0.28
C TRP A 162 24.47 2.36 0.03
N GLY A 163 25.81 2.30 -0.09
CA GLY A 163 26.55 1.05 -0.28
C GLY A 163 27.95 1.24 -0.89
N THR A 164 28.74 0.17 -0.94
CA THR A 164 30.13 0.20 -1.43
C THR A 164 30.24 0.55 -2.92
N GLN A 165 29.17 0.29 -3.69
CA GLN A 165 29.10 0.64 -5.11
C GLN A 165 29.24 2.14 -5.37
N PHE A 166 28.92 3.00 -4.39
CA PHE A 166 29.08 4.45 -4.56
C PHE A 166 30.54 4.89 -4.65
N GLY A 167 31.48 4.14 -4.10
CA GLY A 167 32.91 4.46 -4.20
C GLY A 167 33.40 4.49 -5.65
N MET A 168 33.05 3.46 -6.43
CA MET A 168 33.44 3.42 -7.85
C MET A 168 32.67 4.44 -8.69
N LEU A 169 31.40 4.72 -8.35
CA LEU A 169 30.59 5.70 -9.06
C LEU A 169 31.10 7.13 -8.82
N ILE A 170 31.49 7.47 -7.59
CA ILE A 170 32.10 8.76 -7.26
C ILE A 170 33.46 8.89 -7.95
N ALA A 171 34.28 7.83 -7.94
CA ALA A 171 35.58 7.83 -8.62
C ALA A 171 35.45 8.07 -10.14
N ASN A 172 34.47 7.43 -10.79
CA ASN A 172 34.24 7.65 -12.22
C ASN A 172 33.64 9.04 -12.48
N LEU A 173 32.74 9.51 -11.60
CA LEU A 173 32.14 10.83 -11.74
C LEU A 173 33.18 11.94 -11.65
N GLU A 174 34.12 11.84 -10.70
CA GLU A 174 35.24 12.76 -10.58
C GLU A 174 36.10 12.76 -11.85
N ARG A 175 36.43 11.58 -12.39
CA ARG A 175 37.20 11.45 -13.63
C ARG A 175 36.50 12.15 -14.80
N VAL A 176 35.21 11.86 -15.01
CA VAL A 176 34.41 12.47 -16.07
C VAL A 176 34.32 14.00 -15.90
N GLN A 177 34.19 14.49 -14.67
CA GLN A 177 34.16 15.92 -14.38
C GLN A 177 35.50 16.61 -14.69
N GLN A 178 36.64 15.95 -14.41
CA GLN A 178 37.97 16.46 -14.72
C GLN A 178 38.24 16.49 -16.23
N GLU A 179 37.75 15.49 -16.98
CA GLU A 179 37.91 15.39 -18.43
C GLU A 179 37.01 16.38 -19.20
N SER A 180 35.79 16.62 -18.72
CA SER A 180 34.73 17.29 -19.50
C SER A 180 34.41 18.72 -19.03
N GLY A 181 34.91 19.16 -17.87
CA GLY A 181 34.68 20.50 -17.30
C GLY A 181 33.27 20.74 -16.74
N GLU A 182 32.25 20.04 -17.26
CA GLU A 182 30.90 19.95 -16.71
C GLU A 182 30.47 18.49 -16.57
N VAL A 183 29.81 18.17 -15.45
CA VAL A 183 28.95 16.98 -15.38
C VAL A 183 27.65 17.37 -16.08
N SER A 184 27.64 17.34 -17.41
CA SER A 184 26.40 17.63 -18.13
C SER A 184 25.35 16.58 -17.75
N MET A 185 24.07 16.98 -17.81
CA MET A 185 22.90 16.12 -17.57
C MET A 185 22.77 14.94 -18.58
N GLU A 186 23.81 14.63 -19.36
CA GLU A 186 23.90 13.50 -20.29
C GLU A 186 24.39 12.20 -19.62
N LEU A 187 24.16 12.03 -18.33
CA LEU A 187 23.98 10.70 -17.73
C LEU A 187 22.65 10.09 -18.22
N SER A 188 22.40 10.13 -19.53
CA SER A 188 21.19 9.59 -20.16
C SER A 188 21.13 8.07 -20.05
N ASP A 189 22.28 7.44 -19.80
CA ASP A 189 22.41 6.00 -19.59
C ASP A 189 23.18 5.72 -18.28
N LEU A 190 22.43 5.71 -17.17
CA LEU A 190 22.94 5.31 -15.85
C LEU A 190 23.50 3.88 -15.86
N GLU A 191 22.98 3.01 -16.73
CA GLU A 191 23.46 1.63 -16.86
C GLU A 191 24.84 1.59 -17.52
N ALA A 192 25.06 2.37 -18.59
CA ALA A 192 26.37 2.53 -19.20
C ALA A 192 27.39 3.09 -18.20
N PHE A 193 27.03 4.14 -17.45
CA PHE A 193 27.92 4.72 -16.44
C PHE A 193 28.29 3.70 -15.35
N TYR A 194 27.31 2.90 -14.89
CA TYR A 194 27.57 1.82 -13.94
C TYR A 194 28.49 0.74 -14.53
N ARG A 195 28.25 0.30 -15.77
CA ARG A 195 29.08 -0.71 -16.46
C ARG A 195 30.50 -0.23 -16.68
N GLU A 196 30.69 1.02 -17.08
CA GLU A 196 32.00 1.65 -17.22
C GLU A 196 32.74 1.71 -15.88
N SER A 197 32.08 2.21 -14.83
CA SER A 197 32.65 2.30 -13.48
C SER A 197 33.07 0.92 -12.97
N LYS A 198 32.28 -0.11 -13.26
CA LYS A 198 32.59 -1.49 -12.89
C LYS A 198 33.78 -2.04 -13.67
N LYS A 199 33.85 -1.78 -14.98
CA LYS A 199 34.99 -2.17 -15.81
C LYS A 199 36.29 -1.56 -15.32
N LEU A 200 36.30 -0.25 -15.04
CA LEU A 200 37.47 0.44 -14.48
C LEU A 200 37.87 -0.14 -13.12
N TYR A 201 36.89 -0.44 -12.27
CA TYR A 201 37.15 -1.07 -10.97
C TYR A 201 37.80 -2.46 -11.08
N ASP A 202 37.48 -3.22 -12.12
CA ASP A 202 38.00 -4.58 -12.31
C ASP A 202 39.35 -4.58 -13.08
N GLU A 203 39.60 -3.61 -13.95
CA GLU A 203 40.77 -3.55 -14.84
C GLU A 203 41.89 -2.60 -14.35
N ASP A 204 41.58 -1.59 -13.53
CA ASP A 204 42.53 -0.59 -13.03
C ASP A 204 42.66 -0.65 -11.50
N ALA A 205 43.83 -1.11 -11.03
CA ALA A 205 44.12 -1.27 -9.60
C ALA A 205 44.21 0.07 -8.85
N GLU A 206 44.67 1.15 -9.50
CA GLU A 206 44.74 2.48 -8.89
C GLU A 206 43.33 3.06 -8.75
N PHE A 207 42.48 2.88 -9.77
CA PHE A 207 41.07 3.24 -9.71
C PHE A 207 40.34 2.47 -8.59
N ALA A 208 40.56 1.15 -8.47
CA ALA A 208 39.94 0.33 -7.44
C ALA A 208 40.31 0.78 -6.03
N GLU A 209 41.58 1.14 -5.80
CA GLU A 209 42.04 1.65 -4.51
C GLU A 209 41.41 3.01 -4.19
N ARG A 210 41.36 3.91 -5.17
CA ARG A 210 40.68 5.21 -5.01
C ARG A 210 39.18 5.05 -4.72
N ALA A 211 38.50 4.14 -5.41
CA ALA A 211 37.09 3.83 -5.18
C ALA A 211 36.84 3.32 -3.76
N ARG A 212 37.68 2.42 -3.24
CA ARG A 212 37.62 1.97 -1.83
C ARG A 212 37.81 3.15 -0.86
N GLY A 213 38.78 4.02 -1.15
CA GLY A 213 39.02 5.25 -0.38
C GLY A 213 37.79 6.17 -0.34
N TYR A 214 37.08 6.32 -1.46
CA TYR A 214 35.86 7.13 -1.51
C TYR A 214 34.69 6.56 -0.71
N VAL A 215 34.58 5.22 -0.58
CA VAL A 215 33.57 4.63 0.32
C VAL A 215 33.83 5.10 1.76
N VAL A 216 35.08 5.03 2.21
CA VAL A 216 35.45 5.42 3.58
C VAL A 216 35.24 6.92 3.79
N LYS A 217 35.64 7.75 2.82
CA LYS A 217 35.41 9.21 2.89
C LYS A 217 33.92 9.56 2.94
N LEU A 218 33.10 8.93 2.10
CA LEU A 218 31.65 9.13 2.10
C LEU A 218 31.01 8.73 3.44
N GLN A 219 31.42 7.59 4.00
CA GLN A 219 30.97 7.13 5.32
C GLN A 219 31.47 8.02 6.47
N GLY A 220 32.63 8.63 6.29
CA GLY A 220 33.23 9.60 7.21
C GLY A 220 32.63 11.00 7.15
N GLY A 221 31.69 11.26 6.23
CA GLY A 221 31.03 12.56 6.08
C GLY A 221 31.86 13.60 5.33
N ASP A 222 32.78 13.17 4.46
CA ASP A 222 33.54 14.07 3.58
C ASP A 222 32.60 14.88 2.66
N GLU A 223 32.78 16.21 2.64
CA GLU A 223 31.89 17.14 1.95
C GLU A 223 31.90 16.93 0.44
N PHE A 224 33.08 16.75 -0.15
CA PHE A 224 33.24 16.48 -1.59
C PHE A 224 32.54 15.18 -2.00
N CYS A 225 32.77 14.09 -1.26
CA CYS A 225 32.10 12.82 -1.53
C CYS A 225 30.58 12.94 -1.37
N GLY A 226 30.12 13.71 -0.36
CA GLY A 226 28.71 13.98 -0.12
C GLY A 226 28.04 14.74 -1.27
N GLU A 227 28.71 15.74 -1.85
CA GLU A 227 28.21 16.47 -3.01
C GLU A 227 28.12 15.59 -4.25
N MET A 228 29.15 14.78 -4.52
CA MET A 228 29.15 13.85 -5.65
C MET A 228 28.07 12.78 -5.51
N TRP A 229 27.89 12.25 -4.30
CA TRP A 229 26.81 11.33 -3.97
C TRP A 229 25.43 11.95 -4.21
N LYS A 230 25.18 13.17 -3.72
CA LYS A 230 23.91 13.88 -3.97
C LYS A 230 23.62 14.06 -5.45
N LYS A 231 24.63 14.42 -6.26
CA LYS A 231 24.48 14.54 -7.71
C LYS A 231 24.03 13.22 -8.35
N LEU A 232 24.64 12.09 -7.97
CA LEU A 232 24.25 10.77 -8.47
C LEU A 232 22.83 10.38 -8.09
N VAL A 233 22.44 10.64 -6.84
CA VAL A 233 21.06 10.43 -6.35
C VAL A 233 20.09 11.29 -7.15
N ASP A 234 20.38 12.58 -7.31
CA ASP A 234 19.51 13.54 -8.00
C ASP A 234 19.28 13.16 -9.47
N VAL A 235 20.33 12.81 -10.20
CA VAL A 235 20.22 12.35 -11.60
C VAL A 235 19.36 11.08 -11.69
N THR A 236 19.57 10.13 -10.79
CA THR A 236 18.78 8.89 -10.75
C THR A 236 17.31 9.18 -10.45
N MET A 237 17.04 10.09 -9.51
CA MET A 237 15.68 10.44 -9.12
C MET A 237 14.93 11.22 -10.20
N ILE A 238 15.60 12.09 -10.96
CA ILE A 238 15.01 12.77 -12.11
C ILE A 238 14.54 11.74 -13.16
N GLN A 239 15.37 10.74 -13.45
CA GLN A 239 15.01 9.68 -14.40
C GLN A 239 13.86 8.81 -13.87
N ASN A 240 13.88 8.45 -12.58
CA ASN A 240 12.79 7.69 -11.95
C ASN A 240 11.48 8.49 -11.95
N GLN A 241 11.52 9.80 -11.73
CA GLN A 241 10.34 10.65 -11.75
C GLN A 241 9.65 10.64 -13.12
N ARG A 242 10.41 10.69 -14.22
CA ARG A 242 9.85 10.54 -15.57
C ARG A 242 9.07 9.23 -15.74
N ASN A 243 9.54 8.15 -15.13
CA ASN A 243 8.83 6.87 -15.15
C ASN A 243 7.58 6.91 -14.27
N TYR A 244 7.65 7.50 -13.08
CA TYR A 244 6.48 7.68 -12.21
C TYR A 244 5.40 8.52 -12.88
N ASP A 245 5.76 9.62 -13.54
CA ASP A 245 4.83 10.50 -14.26
C ASP A 245 4.13 9.75 -15.39
N ARG A 246 4.89 8.96 -16.17
CA ARG A 246 4.34 8.10 -17.24
C ARG A 246 3.39 7.02 -16.72
N LEU A 247 3.64 6.52 -15.51
CA LEU A 247 2.81 5.51 -14.86
C LEU A 247 1.63 6.12 -14.08
N ASN A 248 1.53 7.46 -14.01
CA ASN A 248 0.60 8.18 -13.16
C ASN A 248 0.69 7.74 -11.68
N VAL A 249 1.91 7.57 -11.19
CA VAL A 249 2.20 7.22 -9.79
C VAL A 249 2.28 8.50 -8.98
N SER A 250 1.76 8.47 -7.75
CA SER A 250 1.69 9.66 -6.87
C SER A 250 2.98 9.98 -6.10
N LEU A 251 4.09 9.28 -6.39
CA LEU A 251 5.40 9.54 -5.79
C LEU A 251 6.04 10.79 -6.37
N THR A 252 6.60 11.59 -5.48
CA THR A 252 7.38 12.78 -5.77
C THR A 252 8.77 12.71 -5.13
N ARG A 253 9.61 13.72 -5.40
CA ARG A 253 10.94 13.84 -4.78
C ARG A 253 10.88 14.01 -3.25
N ASP A 254 9.82 14.61 -2.73
CA ASP A 254 9.66 14.87 -1.29
C ASP A 254 9.34 13.59 -0.51
N ASP A 255 8.89 12.53 -1.19
CA ASP A 255 8.60 11.23 -0.59
C ASP A 255 9.86 10.35 -0.44
N VAL A 256 11.02 10.83 -0.89
CA VAL A 256 12.29 10.09 -0.83
C VAL A 256 12.79 9.99 0.61
N MET A 257 12.79 8.77 1.15
CA MET A 257 13.32 8.45 2.48
C MET A 257 14.55 7.55 2.35
N ALA A 258 15.66 8.20 1.99
CA ALA A 258 17.01 7.65 1.85
C ALA A 258 17.44 6.70 2.99
N LYS A 259 18.14 5.60 2.66
CA LYS A 259 18.84 4.75 3.65
C LYS A 259 19.97 5.50 4.34
N ALA A 260 20.56 6.48 3.68
CA ALA A 260 21.52 7.39 4.33
C ALA A 260 20.91 8.05 5.58
N CYS A 261 19.61 8.38 5.56
CA CYS A 261 18.91 9.02 6.67
C CYS A 261 18.83 8.12 7.93
N THR A 262 18.72 6.80 7.77
CA THR A 262 18.70 5.87 8.92
C THR A 262 20.10 5.57 9.45
N THR A 263 21.14 5.73 8.63
CA THR A 263 22.54 5.47 9.02
C THR A 263 23.03 6.45 10.08
N THR A 264 22.67 7.73 9.99
CA THR A 264 22.95 8.72 11.04
C THR A 264 22.27 8.36 12.36
N CYS A 265 21.07 7.78 12.30
CA CYS A 265 20.33 7.32 13.48
C CYS A 265 20.96 6.06 14.10
N CYS A 266 21.40 5.10 13.27
CA CYS A 266 22.15 3.93 13.72
C CYS A 266 23.50 4.31 14.36
N GLN A 267 24.25 5.25 13.77
CA GLN A 267 25.50 5.75 14.36
C GLN A 267 25.26 6.45 15.71
N ALA A 268 24.10 7.07 15.92
CA ALA A 268 23.71 7.62 17.21
C ALA A 268 23.32 6.54 18.23
N LEU A 269 22.69 5.44 17.79
CA LEU A 269 22.31 4.30 18.63
C LEU A 269 23.52 3.44 19.08
N PHE A 270 24.59 3.38 18.29
CA PHE A 270 25.83 2.64 18.61
C PHE A 270 26.92 3.50 19.28
N LYS A 271 26.64 4.78 19.59
CA LYS A 271 27.53 5.67 20.38
C LYS A 271 27.15 5.74 21.87
N ILE A 272 26.33 4.82 22.35
CA ILE A 272 26.03 4.59 23.78
C ILE A 272 26.86 3.40 24.25
#